data_AF-A0A2N1URC3-F1
#
_entry.id   AF-A0A2N1URC3-F1
#
_cell.length_a   1.000
_cell.length_b   1.000
_cell.length_c   1.000
_cell.angle_alpha   90.00
_cell.angle_beta   90.00
_cell.angle_gamma   90.00
#
_symmetry.space_group_name_H-M   'P 1'
#
loop_
_entity.id
_entity.type
_entity.pdbx_description
1 polymer ?
#
loop_
_entity_poly.entity_id
_entity_poly.type
_entity_poly.pdbx_seq_one_letter_code
_entity_poly.pdbx_strand_id
1 'polypeptide(L)'
;SRPDISSATLLEQFDGREEAVALNKLALLDIPGSPESWVVEFSDALAQLDRQTIAQRIGELQLRQRDPGLSDAEKDELRALLSSRR
;
A
#
# COMPACT_ATOMS: atom_id res chain seq x y z
N SER A 1 -20.91 -3.04 -7.62
CA SER A 1 -19.95 -2.66 -8.68
C SER A 1 -20.56 -1.57 -9.53
N ARG A 2 -19.81 -0.52 -9.91
CA ARG A 2 -20.22 0.51 -10.88
C ARG A 2 -19.43 0.27 -12.18
N PRO A 3 -19.85 -0.69 -13.03
CA PRO A 3 -19.04 -1.15 -14.16
C PRO A 3 -18.77 -0.05 -15.21
N ASP A 4 -19.64 0.97 -15.28
CA ASP A 4 -19.56 2.03 -16.30
C ASP A 4 -19.01 3.36 -15.75
N ILE A 5 -18.37 3.37 -14.57
CA ILE A 5 -17.82 4.61 -14.02
C ILE A 5 -16.61 5.06 -14.82
N SER A 6 -16.63 6.33 -15.27
CA SER A 6 -15.48 6.94 -15.91
C SER A 6 -14.45 7.41 -14.87
N SER A 7 -13.17 7.53 -15.26
CA SER A 7 -12.13 8.09 -14.40
C SER A 7 -12.47 9.51 -13.93
N ALA A 8 -13.13 10.32 -14.76
CA ALA A 8 -13.58 11.67 -14.38
C ALA A 8 -14.63 11.62 -13.25
N THR A 9 -15.66 10.78 -13.40
CA THR A 9 -16.71 10.60 -12.37
C THR A 9 -16.14 10.02 -11.07
N LEU A 10 -15.10 9.19 -11.16
CA LEU A 10 -14.39 8.68 -9.99
C LEU A 10 -13.63 9.81 -9.27
N LEU A 11 -12.92 10.68 -10.00
CA LEU A 11 -12.18 11.80 -9.43
C LEU A 11 -13.08 12.85 -8.77
N GLU A 12 -14.28 13.09 -9.32
CA GLU A 12 -15.27 14.00 -8.71
C GLU A 12 -15.64 13.60 -7.28
N GLN A 13 -15.58 12.30 -6.92
CA GLN A 13 -15.85 11.85 -5.55
C GLN A 13 -14.79 12.30 -4.53
N PHE A 14 -13.63 12.73 -5.01
CA PHE A 14 -12.51 13.20 -4.19
C PHE A 14 -12.40 14.72 -4.16
N ASP A 15 -13.31 15.46 -4.80
CA ASP A 15 -13.26 16.92 -4.78
C ASP A 15 -13.29 17.47 -3.35
N GLY A 16 -12.46 18.48 -3.08
CA GLY A 16 -12.26 19.06 -1.75
C GLY A 16 -11.45 18.20 -0.75
N ARG A 17 -10.98 17.01 -1.13
CA ARG A 17 -10.07 16.19 -0.30
C ARG A 17 -8.61 16.44 -0.61
N GLU A 18 -7.73 16.17 0.35
CA GLU A 18 -6.28 16.37 0.21
C GLU A 18 -5.69 15.54 -0.94
N GLU A 19 -6.22 14.32 -1.14
CA GLU A 19 -5.75 13.37 -2.15
C GLU A 19 -6.12 13.78 -3.58
N ALA A 20 -7.08 14.70 -3.75
CA ALA A 20 -7.60 15.10 -5.06
C ALA A 20 -6.49 15.55 -6.02
N VAL A 21 -5.52 16.31 -5.52
CA VAL A 21 -4.40 16.83 -6.32
C VAL A 21 -3.52 15.69 -6.82
N ALA A 22 -3.22 14.70 -5.97
CA ALA A 22 -2.41 13.56 -6.36
C ALA A 22 -3.14 12.66 -7.37
N LEU A 23 -4.43 12.40 -7.14
CA LEU A 23 -5.25 11.57 -8.04
C LEU A 23 -5.41 12.20 -9.43
N ASN A 24 -5.63 13.53 -9.50
CA ASN A 24 -5.68 14.25 -10.78
C ASN A 24 -4.35 14.17 -11.54
N LYS A 25 -3.21 14.24 -10.84
CA LYS A 25 -1.89 14.05 -11.48
C LYS A 25 -1.71 12.64 -12.04
N LEU A 26 -2.11 11.62 -11.28
CA LEU A 26 -2.03 10.22 -11.72
C LEU A 26 -2.89 9.96 -12.96
N ALA A 27 -4.08 10.55 -13.04
CA ALA A 27 -4.99 10.39 -14.18
C ALA A 27 -4.45 10.97 -15.50
N LEU A 28 -3.47 11.88 -15.43
CA LEU A 28 -2.82 12.47 -16.60
C LEU A 28 -1.56 11.71 -17.03
N LEU A 29 -1.12 10.71 -16.27
CA LEU A 29 0.06 9.93 -16.62
C LEU A 29 -0.23 9.03 -17.81
N ASP A 30 0.63 9.10 -18.82
CA ASP A 30 0.70 8.12 -19.87
C ASP A 30 1.50 6.91 -19.36
N ILE A 31 0.79 5.87 -18.94
CA ILE A 31 1.42 4.65 -18.41
C ILE A 31 1.73 3.73 -19.61
N PRO A 32 3.01 3.43 -19.88
CA PRO A 32 3.36 2.57 -21.01
C PRO A 32 2.83 1.14 -20.80
N GLY A 33 2.61 0.42 -21.90
CA GLY A 33 2.17 -0.97 -21.87
C GLY A 33 0.72 -1.15 -22.34
N SER A 34 0.23 -2.38 -22.25
CA SER A 34 -1.15 -2.75 -22.57
C SER A 34 -2.00 -2.87 -21.30
N PRO A 35 -3.35 -2.82 -21.41
CA PRO A 35 -4.24 -3.05 -20.28
C PRO A 35 -3.95 -4.35 -19.52
N GLU A 36 -3.56 -5.43 -20.23
CA GLU A 36 -3.21 -6.71 -19.62
C GLU A 36 -1.92 -6.59 -18.78
N SER A 37 -0.91 -5.87 -19.27
CA SER A 37 0.30 -5.60 -18.49
C SER A 37 0.02 -4.76 -17.26
N TRP A 38 -0.89 -3.78 -17.33
CA TRP A 38 -1.24 -2.95 -16.17
C TRP A 38 -1.86 -3.73 -15.04
N VAL A 39 -2.65 -4.77 -15.33
CA VAL A 39 -3.22 -5.63 -14.28
C VAL A 39 -2.11 -6.37 -13.53
N VAL A 40 -1.09 -6.84 -14.24
CA VAL A 40 0.09 -7.51 -13.65
C VAL A 40 0.88 -6.52 -12.80
N GLU A 41 1.24 -5.37 -13.38
CA GLU A 41 2.01 -4.34 -12.68
C GLU A 41 1.27 -3.81 -11.43
N PHE A 42 -0.04 -3.62 -11.52
CA PHE A 42 -0.85 -3.21 -10.37
C PHE A 42 -0.86 -4.27 -9.27
N SER A 43 -1.00 -5.55 -9.64
CA SER A 43 -0.97 -6.66 -8.67
C SER A 43 0.40 -6.80 -8.00
N ASP A 44 1.48 -6.61 -8.77
CA ASP A 44 2.85 -6.64 -8.26
C ASP A 44 3.13 -5.44 -7.34
N ALA A 45 2.60 -4.27 -7.66
CA ALA A 45 2.66 -3.09 -6.80
C ALA A 45 1.93 -3.32 -5.47
N LEU A 46 0.77 -3.98 -5.47
CA LEU A 46 0.07 -4.38 -4.24
C LEU A 46 0.89 -5.38 -3.42
N ALA A 47 1.45 -6.41 -4.06
CA ALA A 47 2.31 -7.37 -3.38
C ALA A 47 3.60 -6.73 -2.83
N GLN A 48 4.10 -5.69 -3.49
CA GLN A 48 5.23 -4.90 -3.00
C GLN A 48 4.83 -4.00 -1.82
N LEU A 49 3.64 -3.40 -1.85
CA LEU A 49 3.10 -2.62 -0.73
C LEU A 49 2.95 -3.49 0.52
N ASP A 50 2.38 -4.70 0.40
CA ASP A 50 2.25 -5.64 1.51
C ASP A 50 3.61 -5.98 2.15
N ARG A 51 4.62 -6.26 1.32
CA ARG A 51 5.99 -6.49 1.77
C ARG A 51 6.58 -5.28 2.50
N GLN A 52 6.31 -4.08 2.01
CA GLN A 52 6.76 -2.84 2.65
C GLN A 52 6.05 -2.60 3.99
N THR A 53 4.75 -2.86 4.09
CA THR A 53 3.99 -2.75 5.34
C THR A 53 4.52 -3.72 6.39
N ILE A 54 4.83 -4.96 6.02
CA ILE A 54 5.48 -5.93 6.92
C ILE A 54 6.86 -5.42 7.36
N ALA A 55 7.67 -4.92 6.43
CA ALA A 55 9.00 -4.39 6.75
C ALA A 55 8.94 -3.17 7.68
N GLN A 56 8.00 -2.26 7.44
CA GLN A 56 7.75 -1.11 8.31
C GLN A 56 7.38 -1.56 9.71
N ARG A 57 6.43 -2.49 9.85
CA ARG A 57 5.98 -3.00 11.15
C ARG A 57 7.11 -3.69 11.92
N ILE A 58 7.94 -4.47 11.24
CA ILE A 58 9.16 -5.05 11.84
C ILE A 58 10.09 -3.94 12.34
N GLY A 59 10.33 -2.90 11.53
CA GLY A 59 11.15 -1.76 11.91
C GLY A 59 10.64 -1.03 13.16
N GLU A 60 9.32 -0.80 13.23
CA GLU A 60 8.66 -0.20 14.40
C GLU A 60 8.84 -1.07 15.66
N LEU A 61 8.64 -2.38 15.56
CA LEU A 61 8.83 -3.32 16.67
C LEU A 61 10.30 -3.41 17.10
N GLN A 62 11.24 -3.43 16.15
CA GLN A 62 12.67 -3.41 16.44
C GLN A 62 13.11 -2.11 17.12
N LEU A 63 12.54 -0.97 16.73
CA LEU A 63 12.79 0.30 17.40
C LEU A 63 12.27 0.28 18.84
N ARG A 64 11.02 -0.15 19.05
CA ARG A 64 10.42 -0.28 20.39
C ARG A 64 11.14 -1.28 21.28
N GLN A 65 11.70 -2.35 20.71
CA GLN A 65 12.47 -3.34 21.47
C GLN A 65 13.68 -2.71 22.18
N ARG A 66 14.25 -1.63 21.64
CA ARG A 66 15.39 -0.93 22.23
C ARG A 66 14.99 -0.11 23.46
N ASP A 67 13.82 0.51 23.44
CA ASP A 67 13.22 1.31 24.52
C ASP A 67 11.76 1.64 24.13
N PRO A 68 10.72 1.33 24.94
CA PRO A 68 10.69 0.78 26.31
C PRO A 68 10.78 -0.75 26.42
N GLY A 69 10.96 -1.45 25.29
CA GLY A 69 10.84 -2.90 25.20
C GLY A 69 9.48 -3.33 24.62
N LEU A 70 9.39 -4.62 24.26
CA LEU A 70 8.18 -5.20 23.69
C LEU A 70 7.32 -5.89 24.75
N SER A 71 6.00 -5.75 24.64
CA SER A 71 5.04 -6.64 25.30
C SER A 71 5.14 -8.07 24.76
N ASP A 72 4.55 -9.03 25.46
CA ASP A 72 4.60 -10.43 25.01
C ASP A 72 3.86 -10.64 23.67
N ALA A 73 2.72 -9.96 23.47
CA ALA A 73 2.01 -9.95 22.21
C ALA A 73 2.87 -9.39 21.06
N GLU A 74 3.62 -8.32 21.30
CA GLU A 74 4.52 -7.73 20.30
C GLU A 74 5.74 -8.63 20.00
N LYS A 75 6.23 -9.39 20.98
CA LYS A 75 7.27 -10.41 20.75
C LYS A 75 6.75 -11.54 19.88
N ASP A 76 5.52 -12.00 20.12
CA ASP A 76 4.85 -13.01 19.29
C ASP A 76 4.63 -12.49 17.87
N GLU A 77 4.13 -11.26 17.73
CA GLU A 77 3.94 -10.59 16.45
C GLU A 77 5.26 -10.50 15.66
N LEU A 78 6.33 -9.99 16.29
CA LEU A 78 7.64 -9.87 15.65
C LEU A 78 8.17 -11.23 15.16
N ARG A 79 7.99 -12.30 15.95
CA ARG A 79 8.39 -13.66 15.56
C ARG A 79 7.58 -14.16 14.36
N ALA A 80 6.28 -13.90 14.33
CA ALA A 80 5.42 -14.27 13.20
C ALA A 80 5.81 -13.51 11.92
N LEU A 81 6.02 -12.20 12.01
CA LEU A 81 6.41 -11.35 10.88
C LEU A 81 7.80 -11.68 10.33
N LEU A 82 8.75 -12.03 11.19
CA LEU A 82 10.07 -12.50 10.73
C LEU A 82 10.00 -13.87 10.05
N SER A 83 9.03 -14.71 10.45
CA SER A 83 8.83 -16.03 9.86
C SER A 83 8.12 -15.95 8.51
N SER A 84 7.20 -15.00 8.31
CA SER A 84 6.50 -14.78 7.04
C SER A 84 7.37 -14.20 5.92
N ARG A 85 8.59 -13.73 6.25
CA ARG A 85 9.59 -13.28 5.28
C ARG A 85 10.52 -14.39 4.76
N ARG A 86 10.50 -15.59 5.37
CA ARG A 86 11.26 -16.75 4.89
C ARG A 86 10.50 -17.49 3.81
#